data_AF-A0A521RWY8-F1
#
_entry.id   AF-A0A521RWY8-F1
#
_cell.length_a   1.000
_cell.length_b   1.000
_cell.length_c   1.000
_cell.angle_alpha   90.00
_cell.angle_beta   90.00
_cell.angle_gamma   90.00
#
_symmetry.space_group_name_H-M   'P 1'
#
loop_
_entity.id
_entity.type
_entity.pdbx_description
1 polymer ?
#
loop_
_entity_poly.entity_id
_entity_poly.type
_entity_poly.pdbx_seq_one_letter_code
_entity_poly.pdbx_strand_id
1 'polypeptide(L)'
;MSSVIRVRTIDPRGQRFGAGLSAVTLVAGIALDLPVIAAIVGAALAVSAALGTQWFLFGRPWPSVRRALQLGPPRDPEPELGPRFAQALGALFVAIGFVLFAAGAPALVFWAPIAAVAGLQALLAVSGYCLGCKLYGLHWFLPELFDRVVLRVPVQPRISLRSPGAR
;
A
#
# COMPACT_ATOMS: atom_id res chain seq x y z
N MET A 1 14.66 -20.76 -20.68
CA MET A 1 14.15 -21.10 -19.33
C MET A 1 13.41 -19.88 -18.79
N SER A 2 12.08 -19.85 -18.87
CA SER A 2 11.30 -18.74 -18.31
C SER A 2 11.39 -18.78 -16.78
N SER A 3 11.99 -17.77 -16.17
CA SER A 3 12.06 -17.64 -14.72
C SER A 3 10.66 -17.32 -14.19
N VAL A 4 10.01 -18.29 -13.54
CA VAL A 4 8.74 -18.07 -12.86
C VAL A 4 9.03 -17.38 -11.52
N ILE A 5 8.71 -16.07 -11.42
CA ILE A 5 8.80 -15.34 -10.17
C ILE A 5 7.64 -15.77 -9.26
N ARG A 6 7.93 -16.41 -8.12
CA ARG A 6 6.91 -16.72 -7.11
C ARG A 6 6.50 -15.46 -6.38
N VAL A 7 5.27 -15.02 -6.64
CA VAL A 7 4.65 -13.89 -5.96
C VAL A 7 3.87 -14.42 -4.76
N ARG A 8 4.10 -13.88 -3.57
CA ARG A 8 3.31 -14.21 -2.38
C ARG A 8 1.87 -13.74 -2.59
N THR A 9 0.92 -14.57 -2.19
CA THR A 9 -0.49 -14.21 -2.15
C THR A 9 -0.89 -13.79 -0.73
N ILE A 10 -1.82 -12.85 -0.64
CA ILE A 10 -2.24 -12.25 0.63
C ILE A 10 -3.76 -12.22 0.76
N ASP A 11 -4.23 -12.14 2.00
CA ASP A 11 -5.66 -12.00 2.31
C ASP A 11 -6.12 -10.55 2.00
N PRO A 12 -7.03 -10.33 1.04
CA PRO A 12 -7.48 -8.99 0.69
C PRO A 12 -8.17 -8.27 1.86
N ARG A 13 -8.82 -9.02 2.76
CA ARG A 13 -9.49 -8.45 3.93
C ARG A 13 -8.50 -7.81 4.90
N GLY A 14 -7.32 -8.40 5.04
CA GLY A 14 -6.24 -7.84 5.85
C GLY A 14 -5.67 -6.55 5.26
N GLN A 15 -5.61 -6.45 3.94
CA GLN A 15 -5.22 -5.19 3.27
C GLN A 15 -6.25 -4.09 3.51
N ARG A 16 -7.55 -4.39 3.39
CA ARG A 16 -8.64 -3.44 3.68
C ARG A 16 -8.62 -2.98 5.14
N PHE A 17 -8.44 -3.91 6.07
CA PHE A 17 -8.33 -3.61 7.49
C PHE A 17 -7.15 -2.68 7.78
N GLY A 18 -5.96 -3.03 7.28
CA GLY A 18 -4.76 -2.21 7.47
C GLY A 18 -4.90 -0.81 6.87
N ALA A 19 -5.50 -0.72 5.68
CA ALA A 19 -5.78 0.56 5.02
C ALA A 19 -6.77 1.41 5.83
N GLY A 20 -7.82 0.81 6.40
CA GLY A 20 -8.76 1.51 7.27
C GLY A 20 -8.08 2.08 8.51
N LEU A 21 -7.26 1.27 9.19
CA LEU A 21 -6.55 1.71 10.38
C LEU A 21 -5.52 2.81 10.08
N SER A 22 -4.79 2.72 8.97
CA SER A 22 -3.88 3.78 8.55
C SER A 22 -4.60 5.05 8.11
N ALA A 23 -5.75 4.94 7.44
CA ALA A 23 -6.57 6.09 7.06
C ALA A 23 -7.07 6.86 8.29
N VAL A 24 -7.63 6.15 9.28
CA VAL A 24 -8.05 6.75 10.55
C VAL A 24 -6.88 7.43 11.26
N THR A 25 -5.71 6.78 11.26
CA THR A 25 -4.50 7.34 11.87
C THR A 25 -4.04 8.62 11.16
N LEU A 26 -4.06 8.65 9.82
CA LEU A 26 -3.74 9.86 9.04
C LEU A 26 -4.74 10.99 9.30
N VAL A 27 -6.04 10.67 9.31
CA VAL A 27 -7.09 11.66 9.62
C VAL A 27 -6.91 12.24 11.02
N ALA A 28 -6.59 11.40 12.02
CA ALA A 28 -6.26 11.87 13.36
C ALA A 28 -5.02 12.77 13.37
N GLY A 29 -3.97 12.41 12.62
CA GLY A 29 -2.78 13.23 12.46
C GLY A 29 -3.06 14.60 11.86
N ILE A 30 -3.92 14.67 10.84
CA ILE A 30 -4.37 15.93 10.22
C ILE A 30 -5.20 16.74 11.22
N ALA A 31 -6.21 16.12 11.84
CA ALA A 31 -7.15 16.81 12.72
C ALA A 31 -6.51 17.37 14.00
N LEU A 32 -5.47 16.71 14.50
CA LEU A 32 -4.71 17.14 15.67
C LEU A 32 -3.48 17.99 15.31
N ASP A 33 -3.24 18.23 14.02
CA ASP A 33 -2.04 18.90 13.48
C ASP A 33 -0.72 18.28 14.00
N LEU A 34 -0.66 16.94 13.99
CA LEU A 34 0.47 16.15 14.45
C LEU A 34 1.20 15.51 13.26
N PRO A 35 2.13 16.23 12.59
CA PRO A 35 2.82 15.71 11.42
C PRO A 35 3.59 14.42 11.73
N VAL A 36 4.10 14.25 12.96
CA VAL A 36 4.78 13.01 13.39
C VAL A 36 3.93 11.74 13.17
N ILE A 37 2.60 11.83 13.30
CA ILE A 37 1.70 10.70 13.04
C ILE A 37 1.73 10.34 11.55
N ALA A 38 1.67 11.33 10.67
CA ALA A 38 1.79 11.11 9.23
C ALA A 38 3.17 10.55 8.84
N ALA A 39 4.24 10.98 9.51
CA ALA A 39 5.58 10.41 9.29
C ALA A 39 5.62 8.92 9.64
N ILE A 40 5.03 8.51 10.78
CA ILE A 40 4.96 7.10 11.18
C ILE A 40 4.18 6.28 10.15
N VAL A 41 3.05 6.80 9.64
CA VAL A 41 2.28 6.12 8.60
C VAL A 41 3.07 6.04 7.30
N GLY A 42 3.71 7.13 6.87
CA GLY A 42 4.58 7.18 5.68
C GLY A 42 5.73 6.18 5.76
N ALA A 43 6.39 6.07 6.92
CA ALA A 43 7.45 5.10 7.16
C ALA A 43 6.92 3.65 7.10
N ALA A 44 5.76 3.38 7.71
CA ALA A 44 5.14 2.06 7.64
C ALA A 44 4.77 1.67 6.19
N LEU A 45 4.26 2.62 5.40
CA LEU A 45 4.00 2.46 3.97
C LEU A 45 5.29 2.15 3.19
N ALA A 46 6.36 2.90 3.44
CA ALA A 46 7.66 2.71 2.79
C ALA A 46 8.29 1.34 3.12
N VAL A 47 8.27 0.95 4.39
CA VAL A 47 8.75 -0.36 4.86
C VAL A 47 7.94 -1.49 4.22
N SER A 48 6.62 -1.36 4.18
CA SER A 48 5.71 -2.32 3.54
C SER A 48 6.00 -2.46 2.03
N ALA A 49 6.22 -1.34 1.35
CA ALA A 49 6.57 -1.35 -0.07
C ALA A 49 7.90 -2.06 -0.33
N ALA A 50 8.93 -1.78 0.48
CA ALA A 50 10.28 -2.29 0.29
C ALA A 50 10.47 -3.75 0.75
N LEU A 51 9.95 -4.10 1.92
CA LEU A 51 10.19 -5.41 2.57
C LEU A 51 8.99 -6.38 2.45
N GLY A 52 7.86 -5.89 1.94
CA GLY A 52 6.62 -6.64 1.76
C GLY A 52 5.54 -6.32 2.79
N THR A 53 4.29 -6.58 2.41
CA THR A 53 3.07 -6.21 3.15
C THR A 53 2.92 -6.88 4.52
N GLN A 54 3.66 -7.95 4.78
CA GLN A 54 3.77 -8.58 6.11
C GLN A 54 4.36 -7.64 7.18
N TRP A 55 5.15 -6.65 6.75
CA TRP A 55 5.77 -5.65 7.62
C TRP A 55 4.92 -4.38 7.77
N PHE A 56 3.75 -4.32 7.14
CA PHE A 56 2.88 -3.17 7.26
C PHE A 56 2.30 -3.07 8.66
N LEU A 57 2.72 -2.03 9.41
CA LEU A 57 2.39 -1.84 10.82
C LEU A 57 0.88 -1.96 11.11
N PHE A 58 0.05 -1.29 10.30
CA PHE A 58 -1.40 -1.25 10.50
C PHE A 58 -2.11 -2.55 10.09
N GLY A 59 -1.47 -3.40 9.28
CA GLY A 59 -2.00 -4.72 8.92
C GLY A 59 -1.70 -5.82 9.96
N ARG A 60 -0.74 -5.60 10.87
CA ARG A 60 -0.27 -6.62 11.83
C ARG A 60 -1.36 -7.21 12.75
N PRO A 61 -2.40 -6.47 13.18
CA PRO A 61 -3.47 -7.06 14.00
C PRO A 61 -4.36 -8.07 13.25
N TRP A 62 -4.36 -8.06 11.91
CA TRP A 62 -5.30 -8.84 11.10
C TRP A 62 -5.32 -10.35 11.42
N PRO A 63 -4.19 -11.07 11.59
CA PRO A 63 -4.23 -12.50 11.90
C PRO A 63 -4.95 -12.81 13.22
N SER A 64 -4.84 -11.94 14.21
CA SER A 64 -5.53 -12.04 15.49
C SER A 64 -7.02 -11.75 15.34
N VAL A 65 -7.37 -10.68 14.62
CA VAL A 65 -8.77 -10.33 14.30
C VAL A 65 -9.45 -11.46 13.52
N ARG A 66 -8.80 -11.99 12.49
CA ARG A 66 -9.29 -13.12 11.69
C ARG A 66 -9.56 -14.35 12.55
N ARG A 67 -8.66 -14.66 13.50
CA ARG A 67 -8.81 -15.79 14.42
C ARG A 67 -9.95 -15.55 15.40
N ALA A 68 -10.05 -14.36 15.98
CA ALA A 68 -11.10 -14.00 16.93
C ALA A 68 -12.50 -14.06 16.29
N LEU A 69 -12.62 -13.60 15.04
CA LEU A 69 -13.85 -13.64 14.25
C LEU A 69 -14.10 -15.00 13.56
N GLN A 70 -13.26 -16.01 13.82
CA GLN A 70 -13.36 -17.36 13.25
C GLN A 70 -13.50 -17.36 11.72
N LEU A 71 -12.83 -16.41 11.07
CA LEU A 71 -12.87 -16.27 9.62
C LEU A 71 -12.00 -17.35 8.97
N GLY A 72 -12.61 -18.14 8.08
CA GLY A 72 -11.91 -19.11 7.24
C GLY A 72 -10.88 -18.48 6.29
N PRO A 73 -10.12 -19.32 5.56
CA PRO A 73 -9.16 -18.84 4.56
C PRO A 73 -9.82 -17.93 3.52
N PRO A 74 -9.09 -16.95 2.97
CA PRO A 74 -9.63 -16.08 1.93
C PRO A 74 -10.04 -16.91 0.71
N ARG A 75 -11.23 -16.63 0.17
CA ARG A 75 -11.73 -17.30 -1.05
C ARG A 75 -10.88 -16.95 -2.27
N ASP A 76 -10.59 -15.65 -2.41
CA ASP A 76 -9.84 -15.10 -3.53
C ASP A 76 -8.57 -14.38 -3.03
N PRO A 77 -7.48 -15.10 -2.76
CA PRO A 77 -6.23 -14.49 -2.35
C PRO A 77 -5.59 -13.71 -3.52
N GLU A 78 -5.10 -12.50 -3.25
CA GLU A 78 -4.58 -11.60 -4.28
C GLU A 78 -3.03 -11.57 -4.28
N PRO A 79 -2.36 -11.38 -5.42
CA PRO A 79 -0.91 -11.19 -5.46
C PRO A 79 -0.45 -9.94 -4.70
N GLU A 80 0.66 -10.05 -3.98
CA GLU A 80 1.18 -8.99 -3.12
C GLU A 80 1.70 -7.74 -3.88
N LEU A 81 2.09 -7.89 -5.15
CA LEU A 81 2.79 -6.85 -5.92
C LEU A 81 2.00 -5.54 -6.04
N GLY A 82 0.72 -5.62 -6.41
CA GLY A 82 -0.15 -4.44 -6.56
C GLY A 82 -0.26 -3.63 -5.26
N PRO A 83 -0.57 -4.27 -4.12
CA PRO A 83 -0.55 -3.63 -2.81
C PRO A 83 0.80 -2.99 -2.44
N ARG A 84 1.94 -3.63 -2.72
CA ARG A 84 3.26 -3.02 -2.45
C ARG A 84 3.50 -1.76 -3.28
N PHE A 85 3.08 -1.76 -4.54
CA PHE A 85 3.14 -0.57 -5.39
C PHE A 85 2.24 0.56 -4.85
N ALA A 86 1.01 0.23 -4.44
CA ALA A 86 0.11 1.20 -3.82
C ALA A 86 0.71 1.81 -2.54
N GLN A 87 1.42 1.01 -1.74
CA GLN A 87 2.11 1.46 -0.52
C GLN A 87 3.27 2.41 -0.85
N ALA A 88 4.01 2.15 -1.93
CA ALA A 88 5.06 3.06 -2.39
C ALA A 88 4.51 4.42 -2.84
N LEU A 89 3.39 4.43 -3.57
CA LEU A 89 2.71 5.67 -3.94
C LEU A 89 2.22 6.44 -2.70
N GLY A 90 1.65 5.74 -1.72
CA GLY A 90 1.26 6.34 -0.45
C GLY A 90 2.45 6.98 0.27
N ALA A 91 3.57 6.27 0.39
CA ALA A 91 4.78 6.80 0.99
C ALA A 91 5.33 8.01 0.24
N LEU A 92 5.31 7.98 -1.10
CA LEU A 92 5.74 9.10 -1.94
C LEU A 92 4.89 10.35 -1.68
N PHE A 93 3.57 10.22 -1.63
CA PHE A 93 2.68 11.37 -1.38
C PHE A 93 2.85 11.93 0.03
N VAL A 94 3.03 11.07 1.04
CA VAL A 94 3.39 11.53 2.38
C VAL A 94 4.72 12.28 2.35
N ALA A 95 5.73 11.77 1.67
CA ALA A 95 7.03 12.44 1.53
C ALA A 95 6.91 13.81 0.84
N ILE A 96 6.09 13.93 -0.22
CA ILE A 96 5.79 15.22 -0.86
C ILE A 96 5.18 16.20 0.14
N GLY A 97 4.23 15.74 0.97
CA GLY A 97 3.68 16.55 2.06
C GLY A 97 4.75 17.05 3.02
N PHE A 98 5.71 16.21 3.41
CA PHE A 98 6.82 16.63 4.28
C PHE A 98 7.80 17.59 3.60
N VAL A 99 8.04 17.45 2.30
CA VAL A 99 8.86 18.41 1.54
C VAL A 99 8.18 19.78 1.52
N LEU A 100 6.85 19.82 1.30
CA LEU A 100 6.07 21.05 1.34
C LEU A 100 6.07 21.68 2.75
N PHE A 101 5.92 20.85 3.79
CA PHE A 101 6.03 21.29 5.18
C PHE A 101 7.40 21.92 5.47
N ALA A 102 8.48 21.25 5.08
CA ALA A 102 9.85 21.75 5.25
C ALA A 102 10.13 23.02 4.44
N ALA A 103 9.46 23.19 3.30
CA ALA A 103 9.51 24.41 2.49
C ALA A 103 8.67 25.57 3.06
N GLY A 104 8.00 25.39 4.21
CA GLY A 104 7.17 26.42 4.84
C GLY A 104 5.83 26.66 4.13
N ALA A 105 5.35 25.68 3.34
CA ALA A 105 4.06 25.80 2.70
C ALA A 105 2.92 25.92 3.73
N PRO A 106 1.82 26.61 3.42
CA PRO A 106 0.66 26.69 4.30
C PRO A 106 0.11 25.31 4.69
N ALA A 107 -0.51 25.20 5.87
CA ALA A 107 -1.04 23.95 6.40
C ALA A 107 -1.90 23.16 5.40
N LEU A 108 -2.83 23.86 4.75
CA LEU A 108 -3.69 23.28 3.72
C LEU A 108 -2.90 22.63 2.58
N VAL A 109 -1.79 23.25 2.17
CA VAL A 109 -0.99 22.82 1.02
C VAL A 109 -0.18 21.57 1.36
N PHE A 110 0.50 21.55 2.51
CA PHE A 110 1.32 20.39 2.87
C PHE A 110 0.46 19.19 3.34
N TRP A 111 -0.71 19.44 3.94
CA TRP A 111 -1.64 18.37 4.33
C TRP A 111 -2.39 17.76 3.14
N ALA A 112 -2.58 18.49 2.04
CA ALA A 112 -3.32 18.01 0.86
C ALA A 112 -2.85 16.63 0.32
N PRO A 113 -1.55 16.38 0.05
CA PRO A 113 -1.12 15.06 -0.43
C PRO A 113 -1.30 13.95 0.62
N ILE A 114 -1.15 14.26 1.91
CA ILE A 114 -1.36 13.30 3.01
C ILE A 114 -2.85 12.96 3.13
N ALA A 115 -3.73 13.95 3.01
CA ALA A 115 -5.17 13.75 2.99
C ALA A 115 -5.63 12.92 1.77
N ALA A 116 -4.98 13.10 0.61
CA ALA A 116 -5.24 12.25 -0.56
C ALA A 116 -4.90 10.77 -0.28
N VAL A 117 -3.78 10.49 0.42
CA VAL A 117 -3.44 9.13 0.86
C VAL A 117 -4.50 8.58 1.81
N ALA A 118 -4.93 9.37 2.80
CA ALA A 118 -5.98 8.97 3.73
C ALA A 118 -7.30 8.65 3.01
N GLY A 119 -7.69 9.47 2.02
CA GLY A 119 -8.89 9.27 1.21
C GLY A 119 -8.82 7.99 0.35
N LEU A 120 -7.70 7.73 -0.31
CA LEU A 120 -7.50 6.50 -1.10
C LEU A 120 -7.47 5.24 -0.23
N GLN A 121 -6.88 5.34 0.98
CA GLN A 121 -6.90 4.25 1.94
C GLN A 121 -8.30 4.00 2.50
N ALA A 122 -9.07 5.06 2.77
CA ALA A 122 -10.47 4.94 3.16
C ALA A 122 -11.30 4.30 2.03
N LEU A 123 -11.09 4.70 0.77
CA LEU A 123 -11.73 4.08 -0.39
C LEU A 123 -11.46 2.58 -0.46
N LEU A 124 -10.20 2.16 -0.29
CA LEU A 124 -9.83 0.75 -0.22
C LEU A 124 -10.51 0.04 0.95
N ALA A 125 -10.57 0.68 2.12
CA ALA A 125 -11.18 0.09 3.31
C ALA A 125 -12.69 -0.16 3.13
N VAL A 126 -13.43 0.80 2.56
CA VAL A 126 -14.90 0.72 2.45
C VAL A 126 -15.37 -0.07 1.24
N SER A 127 -14.69 0.06 0.09
CA SER A 127 -15.16 -0.55 -1.17
C SER A 127 -14.35 -1.78 -1.57
N GLY A 128 -13.14 -1.92 -1.04
CA GLY A 128 -12.16 -2.87 -1.56
C GLY A 128 -11.47 -2.43 -2.85
N TYR A 129 -11.77 -1.24 -3.37
CA TYR A 129 -11.16 -0.71 -4.58
C TYR A 129 -9.77 -0.11 -4.28
N CYS A 130 -8.72 -0.81 -4.71
CA CYS A 130 -7.33 -0.34 -4.61
C CYS A 130 -6.89 0.31 -5.95
N LEU A 131 -6.93 1.64 -6.01
CA LEU A 131 -6.49 2.38 -7.21
C LEU A 131 -5.04 2.07 -7.58
N GLY A 132 -4.12 2.06 -6.61
CA GLY A 132 -2.71 1.73 -6.86
C GLY A 132 -2.52 0.32 -7.43
N CYS A 133 -3.30 -0.66 -6.95
CA CYS A 133 -3.25 -2.02 -7.45
C CYS A 133 -3.70 -2.11 -8.92
N LYS A 134 -4.71 -1.32 -9.32
CA LYS A 134 -5.13 -1.22 -10.72
C LYS A 134 -4.08 -0.54 -11.58
N LEU A 135 -3.49 0.56 -11.10
CA LEU A 135 -2.39 1.26 -11.80
C LEU A 135 -1.17 0.37 -12.03
N TYR A 136 -0.86 -0.55 -11.11
CA TYR A 136 0.23 -1.51 -11.29
C TYR A 136 0.03 -2.46 -12.49
N GLY A 137 -1.23 -2.72 -12.86
CA GLY A 137 -1.58 -3.51 -14.05
C GLY A 137 -1.49 -2.75 -15.37
N LEU A 138 -1.40 -1.41 -15.34
CA LEU A 138 -1.31 -0.58 -16.54
C LEU A 138 0.15 -0.48 -16.99
N HIS A 139 0.47 -1.07 -18.14
CA HIS A 139 1.83 -1.10 -18.69
C HIS A 139 2.42 0.30 -18.97
N TRP A 140 1.58 1.27 -19.31
CA TRP A 140 2.03 2.60 -19.75
C TRP A 140 2.27 3.59 -18.59
N PHE A 141 1.77 3.28 -17.39
CA PHE A 141 1.75 4.27 -16.31
C PHE A 141 3.15 4.45 -15.70
N LEU A 142 3.69 3.45 -15.01
CA LEU A 142 5.05 3.47 -14.41
C LEU A 142 5.50 2.15 -13.71
N PRO A 143 4.83 0.98 -13.83
CA PRO A 143 5.09 -0.13 -12.92
C PRO A 143 6.49 -0.75 -13.10
N GLU A 144 7.11 -0.61 -14.27
CA GLU A 144 8.47 -1.11 -14.53
C GLU A 144 9.56 -0.38 -13.72
N LEU A 145 9.35 0.92 -13.43
CA LEU A 145 10.28 1.68 -12.58
C LEU A 145 10.26 1.15 -11.15
N PHE A 146 9.07 0.86 -10.62
CA PHE A 146 8.91 0.26 -9.29
C PHE A 146 9.57 -1.13 -9.23
N ASP A 147 9.33 -1.96 -10.24
CA ASP A 147 9.92 -3.30 -10.32
C ASP A 147 11.46 -3.23 -10.32
N ARG A 148 12.04 -2.26 -11.04
CA ARG A 148 13.50 -2.07 -11.11
C ARG A 148 14.09 -1.46 -9.83
N VAL A 149 13.49 -0.40 -9.30
CA VAL A 149 14.06 0.40 -8.21
C VAL A 149 13.78 -0.22 -6.84
N VAL A 150 12.54 -0.65 -6.61
CA VAL A 150 12.09 -1.14 -5.30
C VAL A 150 12.21 -2.65 -5.21
N LEU A 151 11.70 -3.38 -6.21
CA LEU A 151 11.76 -4.85 -6.18
C LEU A 151 13.10 -5.41 -6.66
N ARG A 152 13.91 -4.60 -7.36
CA ARG A 152 15.17 -5.01 -7.99
C ARG A 152 15.03 -6.22 -8.93
N VAL A 153 13.88 -6.32 -9.59
CA VAL A 153 13.56 -7.37 -10.57
C VAL A 153 13.91 -6.86 -11.98
N PRO A 154 14.59 -7.66 -12.83
CA PRO A 154 14.81 -7.29 -14.23
C PRO A 154 13.48 -7.07 -14.93
N VAL A 155 13.38 -6.00 -15.73
CA VAL A 155 12.19 -5.69 -16.54
C VAL A 155 12.08 -6.74 -17.64
N GLN A 156 11.55 -7.91 -17.29
CA GLN A 156 11.12 -8.91 -18.25
C GLN A 156 9.69 -8.58 -18.68
N PRO A 157 9.29 -8.89 -19.93
CA PRO A 157 7.91 -8.76 -20.34
C PRO A 157 7.00 -9.46 -19.32
N ARG A 158 6.02 -8.74 -18.77
CA ARG A 158 5.10 -9.17 -17.69
C ARG A 158 4.14 -10.30 -18.10
N ILE A 159 4.49 -11.05 -19.16
CA ILE A 159 3.67 -12.01 -19.89
C ILE A 159 3.47 -13.32 -19.09
N SER A 160 4.24 -13.59 -18.02
CA SER A 160 4.08 -14.83 -17.23
C SER A 160 4.12 -14.68 -15.69
N LEU A 161 3.57 -13.61 -15.12
CA LEU A 161 3.25 -13.61 -13.69
C LEU A 161 2.05 -14.53 -13.42
N ARG A 162 2.28 -15.84 -13.41
CA ARG A 162 1.25 -16.85 -13.11
C ARG A 162 1.29 -17.16 -11.61
N SER A 163 0.18 -16.90 -10.92
CA SER A 163 0.05 -17.27 -9.50
C SER A 163 0.07 -18.79 -9.37
N PRO A 164 0.82 -19.39 -8.43
CA PRO A 164 0.77 -20.84 -8.18
C PRO A 164 -0.64 -21.19 -7.68
N GLY A 165 -1.51 -21.70 -8.56
CA GLY A 165 -2.89 -22.05 -8.22
C GLY A 165 -3.95 -21.71 -9.26
N ALA A 166 -3.63 -20.94 -10.31
CA ALA A 166 -4.52 -20.80 -11.46
C ALA A 166 -4.50 -22.11 -12.28
N ARG A 167 -5.35 -23.06 -11.88
CA ARG A 167 -5.86 -24.10 -12.79
C ARG A 167 -7.04 -23.53 -13.56
#